data_AF-A0A1G5Y1J5-F1
#
_entry.id   AF-A0A1G5Y1J5-F1
#
_cell.length_a   1.000
_cell.length_b   1.000
_cell.length_c   1.000
_cell.angle_alpha   90.00
_cell.angle_beta   90.00
_cell.angle_gamma   90.00
#
_symmetry.space_group_name_H-M   'P 1'
#
loop_
_entity.id
_entity.type
_entity.pdbx_description
1 polymer ?
#
loop_
_entity_poly.entity_id
_entity_poly.type
_entity_poly.pdbx_seq_one_letter_code
_entity_poly.pdbx_strand_id
1 'polypeptide(L)'
;MKGKKQITDEQKKLDVDLWIIALATLVAYAVYAIIGSILLTFCKDSSISVWSRLLAASLMQFGIAGWGITMVLFWRRKSFSGFGLRRENSLKAIGGTLLCFAPYIIYIVASGQFEGYEPLSIMITPDLHKAGIFTTIIGTLIIAVFWGFFEGFNYAVISKIIDRRYPVNSKLFSWGTLVCTLMGILFHPMSFDLLGIIELITTFIALYGMLIICKETKNAWGCVFAFLFIWNAI
;
A
#
# COMPACT_ATOMS: atom_id res chain seq x y z
N MET A 1 -15.89 -35.89 13.51
CA MET A 1 -15.61 -35.25 12.19
C MET A 1 -16.49 -34.00 12.06
N LYS A 2 -15.92 -32.79 12.17
CA LYS A 2 -16.67 -31.56 11.80
C LYS A 2 -16.85 -31.60 10.27
N GLY A 3 -18.09 -31.74 9.80
CA GLY A 3 -18.40 -31.76 8.38
C GLY A 3 -17.79 -30.56 7.65
N LYS A 4 -17.27 -30.79 6.43
CA LYS A 4 -16.74 -29.72 5.56
C LYS A 4 -17.81 -28.63 5.46
N LYS A 5 -17.54 -27.47 6.05
CA LYS A 5 -18.43 -26.30 5.98
C LYS A 5 -18.58 -25.92 4.50
N GLN A 6 -19.79 -26.04 3.97
CA GLN A 6 -20.06 -25.76 2.55
C GLN A 6 -19.85 -24.26 2.30
N ILE A 7 -18.99 -23.93 1.33
CA ILE A 7 -18.62 -22.55 1.00
C ILE A 7 -19.81 -21.86 0.32
N THR A 8 -20.17 -20.66 0.77
CA THR A 8 -21.28 -19.89 0.17
C THR A 8 -20.88 -19.34 -1.21
N ASP A 9 -21.85 -19.00 -2.05
CA ASP A 9 -21.55 -18.41 -3.37
C ASP A 9 -20.87 -17.04 -3.28
N GLU A 10 -21.10 -16.30 -2.19
CA GLU A 10 -20.35 -15.07 -1.90
C GLU A 10 -18.88 -15.40 -1.60
N GLN A 11 -18.60 -16.41 -0.79
CA GLN A 11 -17.23 -16.82 -0.48
C GLN A 11 -16.49 -17.32 -1.73
N LYS A 12 -17.16 -18.04 -2.65
CA LYS A 12 -16.56 -18.41 -3.94
C LYS A 12 -16.20 -17.18 -4.79
N LYS A 13 -17.03 -16.14 -4.77
CA LYS A 13 -16.71 -14.88 -5.47
C LYS A 13 -15.48 -14.19 -4.88
N LEU A 14 -15.37 -14.18 -3.54
CA LEU A 14 -14.19 -13.63 -2.86
C LEU A 14 -12.93 -14.44 -3.19
N ASP A 15 -13.01 -15.77 -3.31
CA ASP A 15 -11.88 -16.59 -3.74
C ASP A 15 -11.40 -16.20 -5.15
N VAL A 16 -12.34 -15.99 -6.08
CA VAL A 16 -12.01 -15.49 -7.43
C VAL A 16 -11.39 -14.10 -7.38
N ASP A 17 -11.90 -13.20 -6.54
CA ASP A 17 -11.35 -11.84 -6.39
C ASP A 17 -9.90 -11.88 -5.89
N LEU A 18 -9.60 -12.75 -4.91
CA LEU A 18 -8.24 -12.95 -4.41
C LEU A 18 -7.32 -13.52 -5.49
N TRP A 19 -7.78 -14.47 -6.30
CA TRP A 19 -6.99 -15.01 -7.41
C TRP A 19 -6.69 -13.97 -8.47
N ILE A 20 -7.66 -13.12 -8.83
CA ILE A 20 -7.43 -12.01 -9.78
C ILE A 20 -6.34 -11.09 -9.25
N ILE A 21 -6.44 -10.66 -7.99
CA ILE A 21 -5.45 -9.77 -7.38
C ILE A 21 -4.08 -10.44 -7.31
N ALA A 22 -4.01 -11.67 -6.80
CA ALA A 22 -2.76 -12.41 -6.65
C ALA A 22 -2.06 -12.62 -8.00
N LEU A 23 -2.78 -13.05 -9.04
CA LEU A 23 -2.20 -13.27 -10.37
C LEU A 23 -1.75 -11.96 -11.01
N ALA A 24 -2.56 -10.89 -10.90
CA ALA A 24 -2.20 -9.57 -11.42
C ALA A 24 -0.90 -9.05 -10.79
N THR A 25 -0.81 -9.10 -9.46
CA THR A 25 0.37 -8.66 -8.70
C THR A 25 1.58 -9.55 -9.00
N LEU A 26 1.40 -10.87 -9.11
CA LEU A 26 2.49 -11.80 -9.40
C LEU A 26 3.05 -11.61 -10.82
N VAL A 27 2.19 -11.34 -11.81
CA VAL A 27 2.63 -10.94 -13.16
C VAL A 27 3.43 -9.63 -13.12
N ALA A 28 2.96 -8.62 -12.38
CA ALA A 28 3.68 -7.35 -12.26
C ALA A 28 5.06 -7.54 -11.62
N TYR A 29 5.16 -8.33 -10.54
CA TYR A 29 6.44 -8.68 -9.91
C TYR A 29 7.33 -9.52 -10.83
N ALA A 30 6.79 -10.45 -11.61
CA ALA A 30 7.57 -11.23 -12.57
C ALA A 30 8.16 -10.34 -13.66
N VAL A 31 7.39 -9.37 -14.17
CA VAL A 31 7.90 -8.37 -15.10
C VAL A 31 8.99 -7.54 -14.43
N TYR A 32 8.74 -7.01 -13.22
CA TYR A 32 9.73 -6.23 -12.47
C TYR A 32 11.01 -7.01 -12.19
N ALA A 33 10.94 -8.31 -11.90
CA ALA A 33 12.12 -9.14 -11.68
C ALA A 33 12.99 -9.27 -12.94
N ILE A 34 12.39 -9.21 -14.13
CA ILE A 34 13.11 -9.30 -15.41
C ILE A 34 13.68 -7.94 -15.82
N ILE A 35 12.89 -6.86 -15.71
CA ILE A 35 13.25 -5.54 -16.26
C ILE A 35 13.64 -4.51 -15.19
N GLY A 36 13.61 -4.85 -13.91
CA GLY A 36 13.70 -3.89 -12.81
C GLY A 36 14.99 -3.09 -12.79
N SER A 37 16.12 -3.72 -13.09
CA SER A 37 17.41 -3.02 -13.20
C SER A 37 17.45 -2.05 -14.38
N ILE A 38 16.90 -2.46 -15.53
CA ILE A 38 16.78 -1.61 -16.72
C ILE A 38 15.85 -0.42 -16.43
N LEU A 39 14.70 -0.68 -15.80
CA LEU A 39 13.74 0.34 -15.39
C LEU A 39 14.38 1.33 -14.41
N LEU A 40 15.14 0.84 -13.43
CA LEU A 40 15.84 1.67 -12.46
C LEU A 40 16.85 2.60 -13.13
N THR A 41 17.68 2.07 -14.03
CA THR A 41 18.64 2.86 -14.80
C THR A 41 17.93 3.90 -15.67
N PHE A 42 16.86 3.50 -16.36
CA PHE A 42 16.03 4.40 -17.15
C PHE A 42 15.44 5.54 -16.31
N CYS A 43 14.91 5.25 -15.12
CA CYS A 43 14.32 6.24 -14.22
C CYS A 43 15.36 7.20 -13.61
N LYS A 44 16.62 6.78 -13.47
CA LYS A 44 17.72 7.61 -12.95
C LYS A 44 18.41 8.46 -14.03
N ASP A 45 18.18 8.19 -15.31
CA ASP A 45 18.80 8.93 -16.39
C ASP A 45 18.12 10.28 -16.63
N SER A 46 18.69 11.35 -16.04
CA SER A 46 18.19 12.72 -16.18
C SER A 46 18.29 13.28 -17.61
N SER A 47 18.99 12.61 -18.55
CA SER A 47 18.97 12.99 -19.97
C SER A 47 17.64 12.63 -20.66
N ILE A 48 16.89 11.70 -20.07
CA ILE A 48 15.58 11.27 -20.55
C ILE A 48 14.48 12.15 -19.94
N SER A 49 13.47 12.48 -20.75
CA SER A 49 12.29 13.24 -20.34
C SER A 49 11.72 12.74 -19.00
N VAL A 50 11.52 13.67 -18.06
CA VAL A 50 10.98 13.40 -16.73
C VAL A 50 9.60 12.71 -16.80
N TRP A 51 8.81 13.02 -17.83
CA TRP A 51 7.49 12.42 -18.05
C TRP A 51 7.57 10.95 -18.41
N SER A 52 8.48 10.57 -19.32
CA SER A 52 8.65 9.19 -19.73
C SER A 52 9.09 8.32 -18.56
N ARG A 53 10.02 8.82 -17.75
CA ARG A 53 10.50 8.16 -16.53
C ARG A 53 9.38 8.02 -15.49
N LEU A 54 8.65 9.11 -15.23
CA LEU A 54 7.56 9.12 -14.26
C LEU A 54 6.44 8.15 -14.66
N LEU A 55 6.04 8.15 -15.93
CA LEU A 55 4.99 7.27 -16.42
C LEU A 55 5.41 5.79 -16.38
N ALA A 56 6.66 5.47 -16.74
CA ALA A 56 7.18 4.11 -16.65
C ALA A 56 7.20 3.60 -15.19
N ALA A 57 7.70 4.42 -14.26
CA ALA A 57 7.69 4.10 -12.84
C ALA A 57 6.26 3.95 -12.30
N SER A 58 5.37 4.87 -12.68
CA SER A 58 3.97 4.88 -12.25
C SER A 58 3.20 3.66 -12.75
N LEU A 59 3.45 3.24 -14.00
CA LEU A 59 2.82 2.06 -14.58
C LEU A 59 3.27 0.78 -13.86
N MET A 60 4.56 0.69 -13.52
CA MET A 60 5.08 -0.41 -12.72
C MET A 60 4.44 -0.44 -11.33
N GLN A 61 4.40 0.70 -10.64
CA GLN A 61 3.76 0.83 -9.33
C GLN A 61 2.28 0.45 -9.38
N PHE A 62 1.57 0.92 -10.40
CA PHE A 62 0.18 0.55 -10.63
C PHE A 62 0.01 -0.95 -10.88
N GLY A 63 0.91 -1.57 -11.66
CA GLY A 63 0.89 -3.01 -11.87
C GLY A 63 0.99 -3.79 -10.56
N ILE A 64 1.91 -3.40 -9.68
CA ILE A 64 2.17 -4.07 -8.40
C ILE A 64 0.99 -3.89 -7.42
N ALA A 65 0.54 -2.65 -7.23
CA ALA A 65 -0.35 -2.30 -6.13
C ALA A 65 -1.77 -1.90 -6.55
N GLY A 66 -2.02 -1.51 -7.80
CA GLY A 66 -3.32 -0.95 -8.22
C GLY A 66 -4.11 -1.81 -9.20
N TRP A 67 -3.44 -2.55 -10.08
CA TRP A 67 -4.06 -3.20 -11.23
C TRP A 67 -5.06 -4.29 -10.81
N GLY A 68 -4.62 -5.20 -9.93
CA GLY A 68 -5.45 -6.31 -9.46
C GLY A 68 -6.75 -5.84 -8.78
N ILE A 69 -6.65 -4.88 -7.85
CA ILE A 69 -7.84 -4.34 -7.18
C ILE A 69 -8.75 -3.57 -8.15
N THR A 70 -8.19 -2.86 -9.13
CA THR A 70 -8.96 -2.12 -10.13
C THR A 70 -9.77 -3.08 -11.00
N MET A 71 -9.17 -4.20 -11.44
CA MET A 71 -9.87 -5.26 -12.17
C MET A 71 -11.04 -5.83 -11.37
N VAL A 72 -10.82 -6.17 -10.09
CA VAL A 72 -11.88 -6.69 -9.21
C VAL A 72 -13.01 -5.68 -9.04
N LEU A 73 -12.69 -4.42 -8.78
CA LEU A 73 -13.69 -3.37 -8.59
C LEU A 73 -14.54 -3.15 -9.84
N PHE A 74 -13.90 -3.12 -11.01
CA PHE A 74 -14.57 -3.00 -12.29
C PHE A 74 -15.49 -4.21 -12.56
N TRP A 75 -14.96 -5.42 -12.44
CA TRP A 75 -15.70 -6.67 -12.68
C TRP A 75 -16.91 -6.82 -11.74
N ARG A 76 -16.73 -6.48 -10.46
CA ARG A 76 -17.77 -6.57 -9.43
C ARG A 76 -18.72 -5.38 -9.42
N ARG A 77 -18.49 -4.37 -10.28
CA ARG A 77 -19.22 -3.08 -10.31
C ARG A 77 -19.30 -2.46 -8.91
N LYS A 78 -18.19 -2.51 -8.17
CA LYS A 78 -18.10 -1.96 -6.80
C LYS A 78 -17.39 -0.62 -6.86
N SER A 79 -17.95 0.36 -6.14
CA SER A 79 -17.29 1.63 -5.92
C SER A 79 -16.22 1.52 -4.82
N PHE A 80 -15.27 2.46 -4.85
CA PHE A 80 -14.29 2.68 -3.80
C PHE A 80 -14.92 2.84 -2.40
N SER A 81 -16.09 3.48 -2.30
CA SER A 81 -16.83 3.62 -1.04
C SER A 81 -17.36 2.30 -0.47
N GLY A 82 -17.55 1.28 -1.32
CA GLY A 82 -17.84 -0.10 -0.90
C GLY A 82 -16.70 -0.74 -0.10
N PHE A 83 -15.47 -0.28 -0.31
CA PHE A 83 -14.28 -0.80 0.35
C PHE A 83 -13.79 0.04 1.53
N GLY A 84 -14.25 1.28 1.67
CA GLY A 84 -14.05 2.06 2.90
C GLY A 84 -13.71 3.52 2.69
N LEU A 85 -13.63 4.00 1.43
CA LEU A 85 -13.45 5.42 1.14
C LEU A 85 -14.77 6.16 1.38
N ARG A 86 -15.00 6.48 2.65
CA ARG A 86 -16.23 7.04 3.21
C ARG A 86 -15.92 8.28 4.05
N ARG A 87 -16.89 9.18 4.21
CA ARG A 87 -16.70 10.36 5.08
C ARG A 87 -16.85 9.98 6.55
N GLU A 88 -17.71 9.03 6.86
CA GLU A 88 -17.98 8.61 8.23
C GLU A 88 -16.73 8.01 8.86
N ASN A 89 -16.37 8.48 10.05
CA ASN A 89 -15.18 8.06 10.81
C ASN A 89 -13.82 8.29 10.11
N SER A 90 -13.73 9.09 9.04
CA SER A 90 -12.46 9.32 8.33
C SER A 90 -11.38 9.91 9.27
N LEU A 91 -11.74 10.92 10.07
CA LEU A 91 -10.82 11.52 11.05
C LEU A 91 -10.37 10.53 12.12
N LYS A 92 -11.26 9.62 12.57
CA LYS A 92 -10.90 8.56 13.52
C LYS A 92 -9.94 7.56 12.89
N ALA A 93 -10.15 7.22 11.61
CA ALA A 93 -9.28 6.31 10.88
C ALA A 93 -7.88 6.91 10.68
N ILE A 94 -7.81 8.19 10.32
CA ILE A 94 -6.54 8.92 10.17
C ILE A 94 -5.84 9.04 11.53
N GLY A 95 -6.53 9.52 12.56
CA GLY A 95 -5.96 9.68 13.90
C GLY A 95 -5.47 8.36 14.51
N GLY A 96 -6.24 7.28 14.39
CA GLY A 96 -5.81 5.96 14.84
C GLY A 96 -4.60 5.44 14.07
N THR A 97 -4.55 5.68 12.76
CA THR A 97 -3.40 5.29 11.92
C THR A 97 -2.13 6.04 12.33
N LEU A 98 -2.22 7.37 12.56
CA LEU A 98 -1.11 8.18 13.05
C LEU A 98 -0.52 7.62 14.36
N LEU A 99 -1.38 7.22 15.30
CA LEU A 99 -0.94 6.60 16.56
C LEU A 99 -0.20 5.28 16.33
N CYS A 100 -0.67 4.44 15.39
CA CYS A 100 -0.01 3.19 15.06
C CYS A 100 1.36 3.40 14.40
N PHE A 101 1.54 4.50 13.67
CA PHE A 101 2.81 4.85 13.03
C PHE A 101 3.82 5.53 13.97
N ALA A 102 3.38 6.05 15.12
CA ALA A 102 4.27 6.75 16.04
C ALA A 102 5.52 5.94 16.47
N PRO A 103 5.43 4.63 16.82
CA PRO A 103 6.61 3.83 17.13
C PRO A 103 7.61 3.73 15.98
N TYR A 104 7.11 3.61 14.74
CA TYR A 104 7.96 3.54 13.55
C TYR A 104 8.64 4.88 13.26
N ILE A 105 7.91 5.98 13.35
CA ILE A 105 8.48 7.34 13.20
C ILE A 105 9.56 7.59 14.27
N ILE A 106 9.29 7.23 15.53
CA ILE A 106 10.28 7.36 16.62
C ILE A 106 11.52 6.52 16.32
N TYR A 107 11.36 5.29 15.81
CA TYR A 107 12.47 4.45 15.41
C TYR A 107 13.33 5.11 14.32
N ILE A 108 12.72 5.54 13.21
CA ILE A 108 13.44 6.17 12.08
C ILE A 108 14.26 7.40 12.53
N VAL A 109 13.68 8.22 13.42
CA VAL A 109 14.38 9.39 13.98
C VAL A 109 15.50 8.96 14.94
N ALA A 110 15.23 8.03 15.85
CA ALA A 110 16.18 7.61 16.89
C ALA A 110 17.34 6.77 16.34
N SER A 111 17.13 6.03 15.25
CA SER A 111 18.16 5.24 14.56
C SER A 111 19.07 6.08 13.68
N GLY A 112 18.73 7.36 13.43
CA GLY A 112 19.46 8.25 12.52
C GLY A 112 19.16 8.01 11.04
N GLN A 113 18.13 7.23 10.71
CA GLN A 113 17.71 6.96 9.33
C GLN A 113 16.87 8.10 8.72
N PHE A 114 16.38 9.05 9.54
CA PHE A 114 15.56 10.16 9.05
C PHE A 114 16.38 11.16 8.23
N GLU A 115 16.18 11.17 6.90
CA GLU A 115 16.87 12.07 5.97
C GLU A 115 16.10 13.38 5.68
N GLY A 116 14.85 13.48 6.17
CA GLY A 116 13.99 14.63 5.96
C GLY A 116 12.54 14.22 5.73
N TYR A 117 11.63 15.20 5.75
CA TYR A 117 10.22 14.97 5.45
C TYR A 117 9.89 15.48 4.04
N GLU A 118 9.67 14.57 3.10
CA GLU A 118 9.29 14.90 1.73
C GLU A 118 8.20 13.94 1.24
N PRO A 119 6.92 14.22 1.54
CA PRO A 119 5.83 13.36 1.13
C PRO A 119 5.72 13.30 -0.39
N LEU A 120 5.40 12.11 -0.91
CA LEU A 120 5.27 11.88 -2.35
C LEU A 120 6.58 12.10 -3.10
N SER A 121 7.71 11.82 -2.44
CA SER A 121 9.02 11.80 -3.06
C SER A 121 9.32 10.41 -3.60
N ILE A 122 9.73 10.38 -4.86
CA ILE A 122 10.33 9.20 -5.49
C ILE A 122 11.63 9.65 -6.13
N MET A 123 12.41 8.71 -6.66
CA MET A 123 13.71 9.00 -7.26
C MET A 123 13.71 10.03 -8.42
N ILE A 124 12.55 10.29 -9.01
CA ILE A 124 12.36 11.25 -10.12
C ILE A 124 11.99 12.65 -9.59
N THR A 125 11.57 12.78 -8.33
CA THR A 125 11.13 14.04 -7.70
C THR A 125 12.15 15.18 -7.82
N PRO A 126 13.47 14.97 -7.61
CA PRO A 126 14.44 16.05 -7.80
C PRO A 126 14.43 16.65 -9.22
N ASP A 127 14.17 15.83 -10.24
CA ASP A 127 14.10 16.29 -11.63
C ASP A 127 12.75 16.93 -11.98
N LEU A 128 11.67 16.54 -11.30
CA LEU A 128 10.39 17.26 -11.37
C LEU A 128 10.54 18.69 -10.85
N HIS A 129 11.27 18.88 -9.74
CA HIS A 129 11.58 20.19 -9.17
C HIS A 129 12.38 21.06 -10.14
N LYS A 130 13.43 20.50 -10.75
CA LYS A 130 14.25 21.20 -11.76
C LYS A 130 13.45 21.58 -13.01
N ALA A 131 12.46 20.77 -13.40
CA ALA A 131 11.61 21.01 -14.56
C ALA A 131 10.54 22.11 -14.34
N GLY A 132 10.46 22.68 -13.14
CA GLY A 132 9.62 23.83 -12.82
C GLY A 132 8.33 23.48 -12.07
N ILE A 133 7.68 24.51 -11.52
CA ILE A 133 6.58 24.37 -10.56
C ILE A 133 5.36 23.63 -11.12
N PHE A 134 4.98 23.86 -12.39
CA PHE A 134 3.85 23.17 -13.01
C PHE A 134 4.13 21.68 -13.20
N THR A 135 5.34 21.33 -13.65
CA THR A 135 5.79 19.95 -13.78
C THR A 135 5.83 19.25 -12.44
N THR A 136 6.32 19.94 -11.40
CA THR A 136 6.31 19.47 -10.02
C THR A 136 4.90 19.14 -9.56
N ILE A 137 3.95 20.08 -9.64
CA ILE A 137 2.58 19.89 -9.18
C ILE A 137 1.93 18.68 -9.87
N ILE A 138 2.01 18.62 -11.20
CA ILE A 138 1.39 17.53 -11.97
C ILE A 138 2.08 16.19 -11.66
N GLY A 139 3.41 16.18 -11.59
CA GLY A 139 4.19 14.98 -11.27
C GLY A 139 3.88 14.44 -9.88
N THR A 140 3.83 15.32 -8.87
CA THR A 140 3.44 14.96 -7.50
C THR A 140 2.00 14.44 -7.43
N LEU A 141 1.06 14.99 -8.21
CA LEU A 141 -0.30 14.44 -8.30
C LEU A 141 -0.33 13.02 -8.87
N ILE A 142 0.49 12.74 -9.88
CA ILE A 142 0.65 11.37 -10.42
C ILE A 142 1.21 10.45 -9.33
N ILE A 143 2.23 10.89 -8.59
CA ILE A 143 2.81 10.12 -7.48
C ILE A 143 1.77 9.85 -6.38
N ALA A 144 0.98 10.87 -6.01
CA ALA A 144 -0.11 10.77 -5.05
C ALA A 144 -1.13 9.69 -5.43
N VAL A 145 -1.42 9.54 -6.71
CA VAL A 145 -2.36 8.51 -7.20
C VAL A 145 -1.75 7.11 -7.07
N PHE A 146 -0.51 6.90 -7.53
CA PHE A 146 0.04 5.55 -7.64
C PHE A 146 0.70 5.02 -6.36
N TRP A 147 1.55 5.81 -5.72
CA TRP A 147 2.23 5.43 -4.46
C TRP A 147 1.40 5.77 -3.23
N GLY A 148 0.66 6.89 -3.26
CA GLY A 148 -0.18 7.26 -2.13
C GLY A 148 -1.49 6.49 -2.08
N PHE A 149 -2.34 6.71 -3.09
CA PHE A 149 -3.70 6.20 -3.10
C PHE A 149 -3.76 4.70 -3.40
N PHE A 150 -3.24 4.24 -4.54
CA PHE A 150 -3.39 2.84 -4.92
C PHE A 150 -2.69 1.90 -3.94
N GLU A 151 -1.48 2.22 -3.50
CA GLU A 151 -0.75 1.41 -2.52
C GLU A 151 -1.51 1.28 -1.20
N GLY A 152 -1.82 2.41 -0.55
CA GLY A 152 -2.55 2.39 0.73
C GLY A 152 -3.95 1.78 0.61
N PHE A 153 -4.67 2.06 -0.48
CA PHE A 153 -6.00 1.52 -0.69
C PHE A 153 -5.99 0.02 -1.01
N ASN A 154 -4.94 -0.49 -1.66
CA ASN A 154 -4.74 -1.91 -1.95
C ASN A 154 -4.74 -2.75 -0.68
N TYR A 155 -3.95 -2.33 0.32
CA TYR A 155 -3.93 -3.00 1.63
C TYR A 155 -5.34 -3.08 2.25
N ALA A 156 -6.12 -2.00 2.20
CA ALA A 156 -7.48 -1.97 2.73
C ALA A 156 -8.45 -2.89 1.97
N VAL A 157 -8.35 -2.90 0.62
CA VAL A 157 -9.21 -3.73 -0.24
C VAL A 157 -8.92 -5.21 -0.03
N ILE A 158 -7.65 -5.63 -0.12
CA ILE A 158 -7.24 -7.03 0.04
C ILE A 158 -7.61 -7.52 1.44
N SER A 159 -7.26 -6.76 2.48
CA SER A 159 -7.58 -7.11 3.87
C SER A 159 -9.07 -7.36 4.04
N LYS A 160 -9.92 -6.48 3.48
CA LYS A 160 -11.37 -6.62 3.56
C LYS A 160 -11.91 -7.84 2.80
N ILE A 161 -11.34 -8.19 1.65
CA ILE A 161 -11.74 -9.39 0.90
C ILE A 161 -11.40 -10.65 1.71
N ILE A 162 -10.18 -10.72 2.25
CA ILE A 162 -9.74 -11.85 3.09
C ILE A 162 -10.59 -11.95 4.36
N ASP A 163 -10.89 -10.85 5.04
CA ASP A 163 -11.71 -10.87 6.26
C ASP A 163 -13.15 -11.29 6.00
N ARG A 164 -13.72 -10.90 4.85
CA ARG A 164 -15.04 -11.42 4.44
C ARG A 164 -14.98 -12.91 4.13
N ARG A 165 -13.85 -13.38 3.60
CA ARG A 165 -13.67 -14.80 3.26
C ARG A 165 -13.43 -15.68 4.49
N TYR A 166 -12.71 -15.15 5.49
CA TYR A 166 -12.32 -15.81 6.72
C TYR A 166 -12.70 -14.95 7.94
N PRO A 167 -14.00 -14.81 8.25
CA PRO A 167 -14.45 -13.89 9.30
C PRO A 167 -14.01 -14.36 10.69
N VAL A 168 -13.51 -13.41 11.48
CA VAL A 168 -13.14 -13.61 12.89
C VAL A 168 -13.80 -12.54 13.75
N ASN A 169 -14.38 -12.95 14.88
CA ASN A 169 -14.95 -12.03 15.87
C ASN A 169 -13.86 -11.57 16.86
N SER A 170 -12.97 -10.69 16.40
CA SER A 170 -11.95 -10.05 17.23
C SER A 170 -11.71 -8.62 16.78
N LYS A 171 -11.53 -7.72 17.76
CA LYS A 171 -11.14 -6.32 17.53
C LYS A 171 -9.64 -6.14 17.30
N LEU A 172 -8.83 -7.06 17.82
CA LEU A 172 -7.36 -7.00 17.74
C LEU A 172 -6.79 -7.94 16.67
N PHE A 173 -7.63 -8.82 16.11
CA PHE A 173 -7.20 -9.81 15.12
C PHE A 173 -8.08 -9.88 13.88
N SER A 174 -7.42 -10.04 12.74
CA SER A 174 -8.01 -10.14 11.40
C SER A 174 -7.03 -10.89 10.49
N TRP A 175 -7.55 -11.88 9.73
CA TRP A 175 -6.72 -12.63 8.78
C TRP A 175 -6.26 -11.73 7.64
N GLY A 176 -7.14 -10.85 7.16
CA GLY A 176 -6.78 -9.88 6.13
C GLY A 176 -5.67 -8.94 6.57
N THR A 177 -5.76 -8.44 7.79
CA THR A 177 -4.77 -7.53 8.39
C THR A 177 -3.43 -8.24 8.54
N LEU A 178 -3.42 -9.47 9.07
CA LEU A 178 -2.19 -10.24 9.22
C LEU A 178 -1.53 -10.54 7.85
N VAL A 179 -2.29 -11.10 6.90
CA VAL A 179 -1.75 -11.46 5.58
C VAL A 179 -1.21 -10.23 4.87
N CYS A 180 -1.95 -9.13 4.86
CA CYS A 180 -1.52 -7.90 4.20
C CYS A 180 -0.27 -7.31 4.87
N THR A 181 -0.18 -7.32 6.20
CA THR A 181 1.00 -6.84 6.93
C THR A 181 2.24 -7.67 6.59
N LEU A 182 2.10 -9.00 6.62
CA LEU A 182 3.21 -9.91 6.30
C LEU A 182 3.67 -9.74 4.85
N MET A 183 2.73 -9.61 3.90
CA MET A 183 3.07 -9.31 2.51
C MET A 183 3.83 -7.99 2.39
N GLY A 184 3.36 -6.93 3.04
CA GLY A 184 4.05 -5.63 3.02
C GLY A 184 5.49 -5.77 3.48
N ILE A 185 5.70 -6.32 4.67
CA ILE A 185 7.04 -6.55 5.25
C ILE A 185 7.95 -7.38 4.34
N LEU A 186 7.44 -8.46 3.75
CA LEU A 186 8.25 -9.38 2.93
C LEU A 186 8.85 -8.73 1.68
N PHE A 187 8.27 -7.62 1.20
CA PHE A 187 8.77 -6.87 0.06
C PHE A 187 9.69 -5.70 0.44
N HIS A 188 9.98 -5.50 1.74
CA HIS A 188 10.97 -4.52 2.20
C HIS A 188 12.32 -5.19 2.53
N PRO A 189 13.45 -4.46 2.36
CA PRO A 189 14.75 -4.92 2.86
C PRO A 189 14.66 -5.26 4.35
N MET A 190 15.13 -6.44 4.74
CA MET A 190 15.11 -6.90 6.14
C MET A 190 16.55 -7.08 6.65
N SER A 191 16.83 -6.52 7.82
CA SER A 191 18.03 -6.81 8.61
C SER A 191 17.64 -7.57 9.88
N PHE A 192 18.48 -8.52 10.30
CA PHE A 192 18.26 -9.35 11.48
C PHE A 192 19.21 -9.02 12.65
N ASP A 193 19.86 -7.86 12.59
CA ASP A 193 20.54 -7.27 13.74
C ASP A 193 19.53 -6.62 14.71
N LEU A 194 20.00 -6.12 15.86
CA LEU A 194 19.11 -5.56 16.88
C LEU A 194 18.25 -4.41 16.33
N LEU A 195 18.86 -3.47 15.59
CA LEU A 195 18.14 -2.35 15.00
C LEU A 195 17.17 -2.79 13.91
N GLY A 196 17.54 -3.74 13.06
CA GLY A 196 16.66 -4.32 12.05
C GLY A 196 15.46 -5.06 12.64
N ILE A 197 15.64 -5.77 13.76
CA ILE A 197 14.53 -6.42 14.48
C ILE A 197 13.58 -5.37 15.07
N ILE A 198 14.09 -4.28 15.63
CA ILE A 198 13.24 -3.17 16.14
C ILE A 198 12.48 -2.50 14.99
N GLU A 199 13.14 -2.28 13.84
CA GLU A 199 12.50 -1.76 12.62
C GLU A 199 11.36 -2.67 12.16
N LEU A 200 11.60 -3.97 12.11
CA LEU A 200 10.61 -4.96 11.73
C LEU A 200 9.39 -4.95 12.65
N ILE A 201 9.61 -4.87 13.97
CA ILE A 201 8.53 -4.80 14.97
C ILE A 201 7.73 -3.51 14.82
N THR A 202 8.39 -2.37 14.70
CA THR A 202 7.71 -1.07 14.58
C THR A 202 6.96 -0.94 13.25
N THR A 203 7.53 -1.45 12.16
CA THR A 203 6.86 -1.58 10.85
C THR A 203 5.63 -2.47 10.94
N PHE A 204 5.73 -3.63 11.61
CA PHE A 204 4.59 -4.50 11.83
C PHE A 204 3.48 -3.78 12.60
N ILE A 205 3.82 -3.07 13.69
CA ILE A 205 2.85 -2.29 14.47
C ILE A 205 2.17 -1.23 13.60
N ALA A 206 2.92 -0.52 12.77
CA ALA A 206 2.40 0.51 11.88
C ALA A 206 1.39 -0.07 10.85
N LEU A 207 1.82 -1.06 10.07
CA LEU A 207 0.99 -1.65 9.01
C LEU A 207 -0.20 -2.44 9.56
N TYR A 208 0.03 -3.27 10.57
CA TYR A 208 -1.03 -4.06 11.21
C TYR A 208 -2.03 -3.15 11.92
N GLY A 209 -1.53 -2.20 12.70
CA GLY A 209 -2.35 -1.25 13.45
C GLY A 209 -3.25 -0.41 12.54
N MET A 210 -2.68 0.15 11.46
CA MET A 210 -3.43 0.88 10.43
C MET A 210 -4.60 0.04 9.87
N LEU A 211 -4.37 -1.24 9.58
CA LEU A 211 -5.41 -2.11 9.03
C LEU A 211 -6.47 -2.53 10.06
N ILE A 212 -6.09 -2.73 11.32
CA ILE A 212 -7.05 -2.90 12.42
C ILE A 212 -7.92 -1.65 12.57
N ILE A 213 -7.33 -0.46 12.55
CA ILE A 213 -8.07 0.80 12.62
C ILE A 213 -9.01 0.93 11.42
N CYS A 214 -8.56 0.59 10.20
CA CYS A 214 -9.41 0.56 9.01
C CYS A 214 -10.61 -0.40 9.18
N LYS A 215 -10.40 -1.59 9.74
CA LYS A 215 -11.46 -2.56 10.03
C LYS A 215 -12.47 -2.01 11.04
N GLU A 216 -12.01 -1.51 12.18
CA GLU A 216 -12.86 -1.04 13.29
C GLU A 216 -13.65 0.22 12.90
N THR A 217 -13.02 1.16 12.19
CA THR A 217 -13.68 2.38 11.70
C THR A 217 -14.50 2.16 10.43
N LYS A 218 -14.30 1.01 9.76
CA LYS A 218 -14.83 0.67 8.43
C LYS A 218 -14.41 1.69 7.36
N ASN A 219 -13.25 2.31 7.54
CA ASN A 219 -12.79 3.44 6.74
C ASN A 219 -11.32 3.30 6.31
N ALA A 220 -11.09 3.40 5.00
CA ALA A 220 -9.78 3.17 4.37
C ALA A 220 -8.93 4.46 4.23
N TRP A 221 -9.45 5.63 4.60
CA TRP A 221 -8.69 6.89 4.50
C TRP A 221 -7.47 6.91 5.39
N GLY A 222 -7.46 6.19 6.53
CA GLY A 222 -6.26 6.02 7.34
C GLY A 222 -5.12 5.38 6.55
N CYS A 223 -5.42 4.31 5.80
CA CYS A 223 -4.43 3.66 4.94
C CYS A 223 -3.92 4.58 3.84
N VAL A 224 -4.81 5.23 3.10
CA VAL A 224 -4.42 6.18 2.03
C VAL A 224 -3.60 7.34 2.60
N PHE A 225 -3.99 7.88 3.76
CA PHE A 225 -3.26 8.96 4.42
C PHE A 225 -1.84 8.54 4.80
N ALA A 226 -1.66 7.34 5.38
CA ALA A 226 -0.34 6.85 5.76
C ALA A 226 0.61 6.80 4.56
N PHE A 227 0.15 6.30 3.41
CA PHE A 227 0.99 6.22 2.21
C PHE A 227 1.19 7.56 1.50
N LEU A 228 0.26 8.52 1.65
CA LEU A 228 0.46 9.87 1.13
C LEU A 228 1.48 10.69 1.95
N PHE A 229 1.45 10.54 3.28
CA PHE A 229 2.07 11.52 4.17
C PHE A 229 3.04 10.96 5.20
N ILE A 230 3.20 9.65 5.30
CA ILE A 230 4.09 9.03 6.29
C ILE A 230 5.02 8.05 5.60
N TRP A 231 4.49 6.94 5.07
CA TRP A 231 5.28 5.82 4.54
C TRP A 231 6.21 6.23 3.39
N ASN A 232 5.71 7.03 2.45
CA ASN A 232 6.50 7.53 1.31
C ASN A 232 7.13 8.91 1.58
N ALA A 233 7.25 9.32 2.85
CA ALA A 233 7.61 10.68 3.23
C ALA A 233 8.79 10.78 4.20
N ILE A 234 9.10 9.69 4.92
CA ILE A 234 10.10 9.64 6.00
C ILE A 234 11.21 8.64 5.68
#